data_AF-A0A7V9ELA1-F1
#
_entry.id   AF-A0A7V9ELA1-F1
#
_cell.length_a   1.000
_cell.length_b   1.000
_cell.length_c   1.000
_cell.angle_alpha   90.00
_cell.angle_beta   90.00
_cell.angle_gamma   90.00
#
_symmetry.space_group_name_H-M   'P 1'
#
loop_
_entity.id
_entity.type
_entity.pdbx_description
1 polymer ?
#
loop_
_entity_poly.entity_id
_entity_poly.type
_entity_poly.pdbx_seq_one_letter_code
_entity_poly.pdbx_strand_id
1 'polypeptide(L)' 'MGVLVPTHKHAVVLGEMIDELPHLAGNVLHDAHTAVLMREHGISTIVTRDSDFYRFPALQVIDPLSRAAH' A
#
# COMPACT_ATOMS: atom_id res chain seq x y z
N MET A 1 8.60 -17.09 -7.51
CA MET A 1 8.68 -15.74 -6.92
C MET A 1 8.03 -14.79 -7.92
N GLY A 2 6.96 -14.10 -7.54
CA GLY A 2 6.28 -13.12 -8.39
C GLY A 2 6.74 -11.70 -8.06
N VAL A 3 6.70 -10.80 -9.03
CA VAL A 3 6.95 -9.37 -8.86
C VAL A 3 5.66 -8.61 -9.21
N LEU A 4 5.29 -7.64 -8.36
CA LEU A 4 4.17 -6.75 -8.69
C LEU A 4 4.68 -5.70 -9.67
N VAL A 5 4.01 -5.60 -10.81
CA VAL A 5 4.28 -4.61 -11.84
C VAL A 5 2.99 -3.86 -12.16
N PRO A 6 3.08 -2.58 -12.56
CA PRO A 6 1.90 -1.80 -12.92
C PRO A 6 1.05 -2.53 -13.96
N THR A 7 -0.26 -2.55 -13.75
CA THR A 7 -1.19 -3.03 -14.78
C THR A 7 -1.64 -1.88 -15.68
N HIS A 8 -2.47 -2.19 -16.68
CA HIS A 8 -3.14 -1.16 -17.49
C HIS A 8 -4.07 -0.25 -16.67
N LYS A 9 -4.41 -0.62 -15.44
CA LYS A 9 -5.29 0.14 -14.54
C LYS A 9 -4.51 1.12 -13.64
N HIS A 10 -3.17 1.14 -13.69
CA HIS A 10 -2.36 1.79 -12.66
C HIS A 10 -2.68 3.26 -12.47
N ALA A 11 -2.85 3.99 -13.57
CA ALA A 11 -3.19 5.41 -13.52
C ALA A 11 -4.58 5.66 -12.91
N VAL A 12 -5.55 4.79 -13.18
CA VAL A 12 -6.92 4.89 -12.65
C VAL A 12 -6.90 4.62 -11.15
N VAL A 13 -6.28 3.52 -10.73
CA VAL A 13 -6.21 3.13 -9.30
C VAL A 13 -5.39 4.13 -8.49
N LEU A 14 -4.32 4.69 -9.06
CA LEU A 14 -3.57 5.77 -8.42
C LEU A 14 -4.39 7.05 -8.28
N GLY A 15 -5.18 7.41 -9.29
CA GLY A 15 -6.12 8.53 -9.21
C GLY A 15 -7.14 8.35 -8.09
N GLU A 16 -7.79 7.18 -8.04
CA GLU A 16 -8.71 6.81 -6.95
C GLU A 16 -8.04 6.94 -5.57
N MET A 17 -6.79 6.47 -5.44
CA MET A 17 -6.07 6.56 -4.18
C MET A 17 -5.72 7.99 -3.78
N ILE A 18 -5.38 8.85 -4.75
CA ILE A 18 -5.13 10.28 -4.50
C ILE A 18 -6.40 10.98 -4.02
N ASP A 19 -7.56 10.61 -4.58
CA ASP A 19 -8.86 11.15 -4.16
C ASP A 19 -9.28 10.64 -2.78
N GLU A 20 -8.95 9.39 -2.44
CA GLU A 20 -9.26 8.76 -1.14
C GLU A 20 -8.39 9.30 0.02
N LEU A 21 -7.14 9.70 -0.25
CA LEU A 21 -6.16 10.05 0.78
C LEU A 21 -5.69 11.51 0.65
N PRO A 22 -6.21 12.43 1.49
CA PRO A 22 -5.73 13.81 1.49
C PRO A 22 -4.26 13.86 1.92
N HIS A 23 -3.49 14.74 1.27
CA HIS A 23 -2.06 15.02 1.57
C HIS A 23 -1.04 13.94 1.17
N LEU A 24 -1.30 13.19 0.09
CA LEU A 24 -0.27 12.39 -0.58
C LEU A 24 0.83 13.28 -1.16
N ALA A 25 1.92 13.43 -0.41
CA ALA A 25 3.07 14.26 -0.79
C ALA A 25 4.38 13.66 -0.27
N GLY A 26 5.50 14.07 -0.88
CA GLY A 26 6.83 13.62 -0.50
C GLY A 26 6.96 12.09 -0.55
N ASN A 27 7.54 11.49 0.48
CA ASN A 27 7.80 10.05 0.53
C ASN A 27 6.51 9.21 0.50
N VAL A 28 5.40 9.73 1.02
CA VAL A 28 4.11 9.00 1.06
C VAL A 28 3.57 8.73 -0.35
N LEU A 29 3.91 9.58 -1.33
CA LEU A 29 3.54 9.32 -2.74
C LEU A 29 4.24 8.07 -3.27
N HIS A 30 5.47 7.80 -2.85
CA HIS A 30 6.19 6.58 -3.25
C HIS A 30 5.54 5.33 -2.64
N ASP A 31 5.14 5.40 -1.38
CA ASP A 31 4.44 4.29 -0.72
C ASP A 31 3.06 4.03 -1.34
N ALA A 32 2.40 5.08 -1.83
CA ALA A 32 1.15 4.94 -2.57
C ALA A 32 1.32 4.15 -3.86
N HIS A 33 2.44 4.27 -4.58
CA HIS A 33 2.69 3.39 -5.72
C HIS A 33 2.71 1.91 -5.30
N THR A 34 3.30 1.58 -4.16
CA THR A 34 3.30 0.22 -3.62
C THR A 34 1.89 -0.24 -3.25
N ALA A 35 1.12 0.60 -2.56
CA ALA A 35 -0.27 0.30 -2.18
C ALA A 35 -1.18 0.11 -3.40
N VAL A 36 -0.99 0.90 -4.47
CA VAL A 36 -1.70 0.76 -5.74
C VAL A 36 -1.38 -0.59 -6.38
N LEU A 37 -0.10 -0.98 -6.48
CA LEU A 37 0.28 -2.28 -7.02
C LEU A 37 -0.37 -3.43 -6.23
N MET A 38 -0.38 -3.34 -4.90
CA MET A 38 -1.06 -4.33 -4.07
C MET A 38 -2.56 -4.42 -4.40
N ARG A 39 -3.26 -3.27 -4.50
CA ARG A 39 -4.69 -3.21 -4.85
C ARG A 39 -4.98 -3.78 -6.24
N GLU A 40 -4.15 -3.46 -7.24
CA GLU A 40 -4.29 -3.97 -8.61
C GLU A 40 -4.19 -5.50 -8.69
N HIS A 41 -3.32 -6.08 -7.87
CA HIS A 41 -3.05 -7.52 -7.84
C HIS A 41 -3.88 -8.26 -6.78
N GLY A 42 -4.84 -7.59 -6.12
CA GLY A 42 -5.73 -8.18 -5.13
C GLY A 42 -5.03 -8.60 -3.83
N ILE A 43 -3.91 -7.97 -3.50
CA ILE A 43 -3.13 -8.22 -2.28
C ILE A 43 -3.52 -7.18 -1.24
N SER A 44 -3.99 -7.64 -0.08
CA SER A 44 -4.44 -6.75 1.01
C SER A 44 -3.51 -6.74 2.22
N THR A 45 -2.48 -7.59 2.27
CA THR A 45 -1.60 -7.72 3.44
C THR A 45 -0.16 -7.40 3.07
N ILE A 46 0.46 -6.49 3.83
CA ILE A 46 1.89 -6.18 3.74
C ILE A 46 2.57 -6.52 5.05
N VAL A 47 3.71 -7.21 4.96
CA VAL A 47 4.59 -7.46 6.12
C VAL A 47 5.72 -6.43 6.05
N THR A 48 5.71 -5.44 6.94
CA THR A 48 6.70 -4.35 6.94
C THR A 48 6.80 -3.73 8.33
N ARG A 49 7.95 -3.11 8.63
CA ARG A 49 8.12 -2.25 9.81
C ARG A 49 7.89 -0.77 9.50
N ASP A 50 7.66 -0.45 8.23
CA ASP A 50 7.37 0.90 7.80
C ASP A 50 5.94 1.28 8.19
N SER A 51 5.85 2.20 9.15
CA SER A 51 4.58 2.66 9.70
C SER A 51 3.77 3.54 8.75
N ASP A 52 4.37 4.08 7.69
CA ASP A 52 3.62 4.90 6.74
C ASP A 52 2.56 4.09 5.98
N PHE A 53 2.70 2.76 5.93
CA PHE A 53 1.68 1.88 5.36
C PHE A 53 0.36 1.84 6.15
N TYR A 54 0.35 2.24 7.43
CA TYR A 54 -0.91 2.38 8.18
C TYR A 54 -1.81 3.51 7.66
N ARG A 55 -1.29 4.38 6.78
CA ARG A 55 -2.08 5.45 6.13
C ARG A 55 -3.01 4.92 5.04
N PHE A 56 -2.83 3.69 4.56
CA PHE A 56 -3.64 3.09 3.50
C PHE A 56 -4.68 2.13 4.10
N PRO A 57 -5.95 2.55 4.27
CA PRO A 57 -6.93 1.79 5.06
C PRO A 57 -7.29 0.41 4.49
N ALA A 58 -7.08 0.22 3.19
CA ALA A 58 -7.31 -1.05 2.51
C ALA A 58 -6.22 -2.11 2.80
N LEU A 59 -5.11 -1.72 3.42
CA LEU A 59 -4.00 -2.61 3.74
C LEU A 59 -4.05 -3.08 5.20
N GLN A 60 -3.93 -4.38 5.39
CA GLN A 60 -3.54 -4.99 6.65
C GLN A 60 -2.00 -4.96 6.76
N VAL A 61 -1.50 -4.16 7.69
CA VAL A 61 -0.06 -4.07 7.99
C VAL A 61 0.28 -5.06 9.10
N ILE A 62 1.27 -5.91 8.85
CA ILE A 62 1.84 -6.82 9.85
C ILE A 62 3.27 -6.37 10.12
N ASP A 63 3.54 -5.85 11.32
CA ASP A 63 4.92 -5.67 11.79
C ASP A 63 5.49 -7.05 12.17
N PRO A 64 6.49 -7.57 11.45
CA PRO A 64 7.06 -8.89 11.70
C PRO A 64 7.74 -9.01 13.08
N LEU A 65 8.00 -7.89 13.74
CA LEU A 65 8.64 -7.83 15.06
C LEU A 65 7.68 -7.36 16.16
N SER A 66 6.42 -7.11 15.84
CA SER A 66 5.38 -6.99 16.85
C SER A 66 5.20 -8.34 17.56
N ARG A 67 5.25 -8.34 18.89
CA ARG A 67 4.94 -9.55 19.67
C ARG A 67 3.47 -9.88 19.43
N ALA A 68 3.19 -11.06 18.86
CA ALA A 68 1.84 -11.62 18.94
C ALA A 68 1.46 -11.71 20.42
N ALA A 69 0.33 -11.10 20.80
CA ALA A 69 -0.22 -11.30 22.13
C ALA A 69 -0.54 -12.79 22.26
N HIS A 70 0.26 -13.49 23.06
CA HIS A 70 0.00 -14.86 23.52
C HIS A 70 -1.09 -14.85 24.59
#